data_AF-A0A533Z9Q5-F1
#
_entry.id   AF-A0A533Z9Q5-F1
#
_cell.length_a   1.000
_cell.length_b   1.000
_cell.length_c   1.000
_cell.angle_alpha   90.00
_cell.angle_beta   90.00
_cell.angle_gamma   90.00
#
_symmetry.space_group_name_H-M   'P 1'
#
loop_
_entity.id
_entity.type
_entity.pdbx_description
1 polymer ?
#
loop_
_entity_poly.entity_id
_entity_poly.type
_entity_poly.pdbx_seq_one_letter_code
_entity_poly.pdbx_strand_id
1 'polypeptide(L)'
;MTDVIMQAYLEVERAMEQYNKVLQDQVALMRSSEATDATKLERMTHGAKAMRDSSMIYLSYAKFIAYGMPDSEEMIQDDVQG
;
A
#
# COMPACT_ATOMS: atom_id res chain seq x y z
N MET A 1 20.83 -13.76 -6.39
CA MET A 1 19.62 -14.17 -5.63
C MET A 1 18.84 -12.93 -5.21
N THR A 2 19.50 -11.93 -4.64
CA THR A 2 18.93 -10.60 -4.33
C THR A 2 18.25 -9.94 -5.53
N ASP A 3 18.84 -10.01 -6.73
CA ASP A 3 18.23 -9.43 -7.93
C ASP A 3 16.82 -9.98 -8.24
N VAL A 4 16.58 -11.28 -8.08
CA VAL A 4 15.26 -11.87 -8.40
C VAL A 4 14.21 -11.44 -7.38
N ILE A 5 14.58 -11.36 -6.10
CA ILE A 5 13.69 -10.88 -5.02
C ILE A 5 13.41 -9.38 -5.20
N MET A 6 14.42 -8.60 -5.56
CA MET A 6 14.28 -7.17 -5.84
C MET A 6 13.34 -6.91 -7.02
N GLN A 7 13.47 -7.65 -8.12
CA GLN A 7 12.55 -7.54 -9.26
C GLN A 7 11.11 -7.89 -8.84
N ALA A 8 10.92 -8.98 -8.08
CA ALA A 8 9.61 -9.35 -7.56
C ALA A 8 9.02 -8.27 -6.61
N TYR A 9 9.85 -7.64 -5.78
CA TYR A 9 9.42 -6.53 -4.94
C TYR A 9 8.91 -5.34 -5.76
N LEU A 10 9.66 -4.92 -6.79
CA LEU A 10 9.27 -3.79 -7.64
C LEU A 10 7.94 -4.05 -8.37
N GLU A 11 7.70 -5.30 -8.79
CA GLU A 11 6.43 -5.70 -9.38
C GLU A 11 5.28 -5.59 -8.37
N VAL A 12 5.47 -6.04 -7.13
CA VAL A 12 4.46 -5.96 -6.07
C VAL A 12 4.20 -4.51 -5.66
N GLU A 13 5.25 -3.71 -5.48
CA GLU A 13 5.15 -2.28 -5.16
C GLU A 13 4.29 -1.54 -6.19
N ARG A 14 4.62 -1.69 -7.48
CA ARG A 14 3.86 -1.09 -8.57
C ARG A 14 2.41 -1.57 -8.62
N ALA A 15 2.17 -2.86 -8.39
CA ALA A 15 0.81 -3.41 -8.38
C ALA A 15 -0.03 -2.87 -7.22
N MET A 16 0.56 -2.73 -6.03
CA MET A 16 -0.12 -2.17 -4.86
C MET A 16 -0.42 -0.68 -5.02
N GLU A 17 0.51 0.11 -5.56
CA GLU A 17 0.27 1.51 -5.89
C GLU A 17 -0.92 1.67 -6.85
N GLN A 18 -0.92 0.89 -7.94
CA GLN A 18 -1.98 0.92 -8.93
C GLN A 18 -3.33 0.51 -8.33
N TYR A 19 -3.36 -0.55 -7.51
CA TYR A 19 -4.58 -1.02 -6.86
C TYR A 19 -5.15 0.04 -5.89
N ASN A 20 -4.30 0.64 -5.07
CA ASN A 20 -4.69 1.70 -4.13
C ASN A 20 -5.25 2.92 -4.86
N LYS A 21 -4.65 3.31 -5.99
CA LYS A 21 -5.16 4.38 -6.84
C LYS A 21 -6.57 4.07 -7.33
N VAL A 22 -6.79 2.88 -7.89
CA VAL A 22 -8.11 2.44 -8.39
C VAL A 22 -9.16 2.43 -7.27
N LEU A 23 -8.80 1.98 -6.06
CA LEU A 23 -9.71 2.03 -4.91
C LEU A 23 -10.10 3.47 -4.54
N GLN A 24 -9.16 4.41 -4.56
CA GLN A 24 -9.42 5.82 -4.28
C GLN A 24 -10.32 6.44 -5.36
N ASP A 25 -10.03 6.17 -6.63
CA ASP A 25 -10.83 6.65 -7.76
C ASP A 25 -12.27 6.11 -7.67
N GLN A 26 -12.44 4.84 -7.28
CA GLN A 26 -13.77 4.24 -7.08
C GLN A 26 -14.53 4.91 -5.94
N VAL A 27 -13.87 5.21 -4.81
CA VAL A 27 -14.50 5.95 -3.70
C VAL A 27 -14.89 7.36 -4.14
N ALA A 28 -14.04 8.05 -4.89
CA ALA A 28 -14.34 9.38 -5.42
C ALA A 28 -15.55 9.37 -6.37
N LEU A 29 -15.61 8.39 -7.28
CA LEU A 29 -16.74 8.19 -8.17
C LEU A 29 -18.04 7.97 -7.38
N MET A 30 -18.00 7.10 -6.38
CA MET A 30 -19.16 6.81 -5.51
C MET A 30 -19.64 8.05 -4.75
N ARG A 31 -18.73 8.93 -4.28
CA ARG A 31 -19.08 10.20 -3.62
C ARG A 31 -19.75 11.20 -4.56
N SER A 32 -19.38 11.19 -5.84
CA SER A 32 -19.95 12.08 -6.85
C SER A 32 -21.31 11.62 -7.37
N SER A 33 -21.69 10.35 -7.10
CA SER A 33 -22.94 9.76 -7.54
C SER A 33 -24.05 9.98 -6.50
N GLU A 34 -25.09 10.72 -6.88
CA GLU A 34 -26.28 10.99 -6.04
C GLU A 34 -27.07 9.72 -5.67
N ALA A 35 -26.90 8.63 -6.43
CA ALA A 35 -27.59 7.36 -6.22
C ALA A 35 -26.86 6.40 -5.26
N THR A 36 -25.74 6.81 -4.65
CA THR A 36 -24.92 5.91 -3.84
C THR A 36 -25.49 5.75 -2.43
N ASP A 37 -25.72 4.49 -2.03
CA ASP A 37 -26.04 4.13 -0.64
C ASP A 37 -24.93 4.59 0.32
N ALA A 38 -25.32 5.39 1.33
CA ALA A 38 -24.40 5.98 2.30
C ALA A 38 -23.60 4.93 3.11
N THR A 39 -24.23 3.83 3.51
CA THR A 39 -23.57 2.73 4.23
C THR A 39 -22.55 2.04 3.34
N LYS A 40 -22.88 1.83 2.06
CA LYS A 40 -21.94 1.26 1.09
C LYS A 40 -20.74 2.17 0.86
N LEU A 41 -20.97 3.48 0.75
CA LEU A 41 -19.91 4.48 0.59
C LEU A 41 -18.99 4.54 1.81
N GLU A 42 -19.54 4.51 3.02
CA GLU A 42 -18.78 4.49 4.27
C GLU A 42 -17.88 3.26 4.34
N ARG A 43 -18.45 2.06 4.13
CA ARG A 43 -17.69 0.81 4.12
C ARG A 43 -16.58 0.81 3.08
N MET A 44 -16.85 1.32 1.87
CA MET A 44 -15.83 1.40 0.83
C MET A 44 -14.73 2.42 1.16
N THR A 45 -15.09 3.54 1.78
CA THR A 45 -14.11 4.54 2.25
C THR A 45 -13.18 3.92 3.29
N HIS A 46 -13.72 3.22 4.30
CA HIS A 46 -12.90 2.57 5.32
C HIS A 46 -12.05 1.43 4.76
N GLY A 47 -12.61 0.61 3.88
CA GLY A 47 -11.89 -0.47 3.22
C GLY A 47 -10.72 0.04 2.37
N ALA A 48 -10.94 1.08 1.56
CA ALA A 48 -9.89 1.68 0.74
C ALA A 48 -8.76 2.26 1.60
N LYS A 49 -9.09 2.93 2.71
CA LYS A 49 -8.09 3.42 3.67
C LYS A 49 -7.31 2.27 4.29
N ALA A 50 -7.99 1.23 4.77
CA ALA A 50 -7.35 0.08 5.39
C ALA A 50 -6.38 -0.63 4.42
N MET A 51 -6.77 -0.83 3.15
CA MET A 51 -5.90 -1.43 2.14
C MET A 51 -4.64 -0.59 1.89
N ARG A 52 -4.79 0.74 1.78
CA ARG A 52 -3.64 1.64 1.63
C ARG A 52 -2.68 1.51 2.81
N ASP A 53 -3.20 1.64 4.03
CA ASP A 53 -2.39 1.61 5.24
C ASP A 53 -1.71 0.23 5.41
N SER A 54 -2.42 -0.87 5.14
CA SER A 54 -1.85 -2.23 5.15
C SER A 54 -0.77 -2.43 4.09
N SER A 55 -0.95 -1.88 2.88
CA SER A 55 0.05 -1.99 1.82
C SER A 55 1.35 -1.27 2.17
N MET A 56 1.28 -0.12 2.85
CA MET A 56 2.49 0.61 3.30
C MET A 56 3.30 -0.24 4.29
N ILE A 57 2.63 -0.88 5.25
CA ILE A 57 3.27 -1.76 6.23
C ILE A 57 3.90 -2.98 5.54
N TYR A 58 3.19 -3.59 4.58
CA TYR A 58 3.74 -4.71 3.82
C TYR A 58 4.99 -4.30 3.04
N LEU A 59 4.91 -3.19 2.30
CA LEU A 59 5.99 -2.72 1.44
C LEU A 59 7.23 -2.29 2.23
N SER A 60 7.08 -1.74 3.44
CA SER A 60 8.23 -1.40 4.28
C SER A 60 9.08 -2.65 4.61
N TYR A 61 8.45 -3.74 5.05
CA TYR A 61 9.16 -5.00 5.31
C TYR A 61 9.69 -5.65 4.03
N ALA A 62 8.88 -5.66 2.97
CA ALA A 62 9.28 -6.25 1.70
C ALA A 62 10.51 -5.53 1.10
N LYS A 63 10.60 -4.20 1.26
CA LYS A 63 11.74 -3.39 0.84
C LYS A 63 13.02 -3.82 1.54
N PHE A 64 13.00 -3.98 2.87
CA PHE A 64 14.17 -4.46 3.61
C PHE A 64 14.63 -5.84 3.12
N ILE A 65 13.72 -6.76 2.87
CA ILE A 65 14.08 -8.09 2.36
C ILE A 65 14.67 -8.01 0.94
N ALA A 66 14.10 -7.15 0.09
CA ALA A 66 14.48 -7.00 -1.31
C ALA A 66 15.83 -6.33 -1.52
N TYR A 67 16.12 -5.27 -0.77
CA TYR A 67 17.35 -4.49 -0.87
C TYR A 67 18.49 -5.02 0.03
N GLY A 68 18.18 -5.99 0.90
CA GLY A 68 19.10 -6.58 1.88
C GLY A 68 18.68 -6.18 3.29
N MET A 69 18.45 -7.18 4.15
CA MET A 69 18.03 -6.95 5.52
C MET A 69 19.16 -6.22 6.26
N PRO A 70 18.87 -5.08 6.94
CA PRO A 70 19.87 -4.41 7.76
C PRO A 70 20.42 -5.38 8.82
N ASP A 71 21.70 -5.28 9.13
CA ASP A 71 22.34 -6.13 10.14
C ASP A 71 21.80 -5.87 11.57
N SER A 72 21.08 -4.76 11.80
CA SER A 72 20.48 -4.43 13.10
C SER A 72 19.16 -3.64 13.00
N GLU A 73 18.31 -3.77 14.03
CA GLU A 73 17.01 -3.08 14.16
C GLU A 73 17.12 -1.55 14.29
N GLU A 74 18.26 -1.01 14.74
CA GLU A 74 18.49 0.44 14.87
C GLU A 74 18.43 1.16 13.52
N MET A 75 18.87 0.53 12.43
CA MET A 75 18.83 1.13 11.08
C MET A 75 17.44 1.10 10.43
N ILE A 76 16.44 0.44 11.05
CA ILE A 76 15.07 0.37 10.56
C ILE A 76 14.25 1.60 11.02
N GLN A 77 14.61 2.22 12.16
CA GLN A 77 13.85 3.32 12.74
C GLN A 77 14.08 4.67 12.03
N ASP A 78 15.26 4.88 11.43
CA ASP A 78 15.61 6.15 10.77
C ASP A 78 14.82 6.39 9.47
N ASP A 79 14.45 5.33 8.74
CA ASP A 79 13.70 5.42 7.47
C ASP A 79 12.18 5.60 7.67
N VAL A 80 11.66 5.36 8.87
CA VAL A 80 10.21 5.44 9.18
C VAL A 80 9.80 6.82 9.70
N GLN A 81 10.76 7.69 10.06
CA GLN A 81 10.50 9.06 10.55
C GLN A 81 10.77 10.19 9.52
N GLY A 82 10.88 9.86 8.23
CA GLY A 82 11.06 10.84 7.13
C GLY A 82 9.78 11.20 6.39
#